data_AF-A0A1Z3U641-F1
#
_entry.id   AF-A0A1Z3U641-F1
#
_cell.length_a   1.000
_cell.length_b   1.000
_cell.length_c   1.000
_cell.angle_alpha   90.00
_cell.angle_beta   90.00
_cell.angle_gamma   90.00
#
_symmetry.space_group_name_H-M   'P 1'
#
loop_
_entity.id
_entity.type
_entity.pdbx_description
1 polymer ?
#
loop_
_entity_poly.entity_id
_entity_poly.type
_entity_poly.pdbx_seq_one_letter_code
_entity_poly.pdbx_strand_id
1 'polypeptide(L)'
;MARHGQHVTNEFDALTPQDRAYPAFMRNLFDDLVPPDLWYQGNLELLAQKSVGFCGSRKATESGLDVTKDCAIFLSERNVTVTSGYASGVDITAHKEALKSGGSTIIVLPEGANGFRIKREIRDFWDWSRVLVLSYFQPHHVWRADRAMDRNRAIVSISDAIVVIEAGETGGTLNAGRVALKANKPLFVATFADMSGDRGGNRMLLEAGGRPLMRSRSTGRTQINPLLTELGCDIEPTRAN
;
A
#
# COMPACT_ATOMS: atom_id res chain seq x y z
N MET A 1 -19.03 16.28 -23.50
CA MET A 1 -17.91 15.43 -23.03
C MET A 1 -16.77 16.35 -22.60
N ALA A 2 -16.80 16.81 -21.35
CA ALA A 2 -15.81 17.75 -20.84
C ALA A 2 -14.66 16.98 -20.18
N ARG A 3 -13.48 17.03 -20.80
CA ARG A 3 -12.23 16.61 -20.19
C ARG A 3 -12.00 17.54 -18.99
N HIS A 4 -12.16 17.02 -17.78
CA HIS A 4 -11.73 17.74 -16.58
C HIS A 4 -10.20 17.70 -16.55
N GLY A 5 -9.57 18.71 -17.17
CA GLY A 5 -8.18 19.01 -16.91
C GLY A 5 -8.07 19.50 -15.48
N GLN A 6 -7.76 18.60 -14.55
CA GLN A 6 -7.44 18.97 -13.18
C GLN A 6 -6.13 19.76 -13.21
N HIS A 7 -6.25 21.06 -12.93
CA HIS A 7 -5.13 21.87 -12.49
C HIS A 7 -4.61 21.24 -11.19
N VAL A 8 -3.42 20.63 -11.22
CA VAL A 8 -2.77 20.16 -10.00
C VAL A 8 -2.31 21.39 -9.22
N THR A 9 -3.13 21.86 -8.28
CA THR A 9 -2.71 22.82 -7.28
C THR A 9 -1.79 22.12 -6.28
N ASN A 10 -0.92 22.87 -5.61
CA ASN A 10 -0.08 22.37 -4.52
C ASN A 10 -0.87 22.15 -3.21
N GLU A 11 -2.21 22.20 -3.28
CA GLU A 11 -3.10 22.13 -2.13
C GLU A 11 -3.86 20.80 -2.15
N PHE A 12 -4.15 20.27 -0.97
CA PHE A 12 -5.00 19.10 -0.83
C PHE A 12 -6.46 19.53 -0.94
N ASP A 13 -7.23 18.79 -1.72
CA ASP A 13 -8.67 18.87 -1.74
C ASP A 13 -9.25 18.02 -0.60
N ALA A 14 -10.53 18.24 -0.28
CA ALA A 14 -11.26 17.48 0.75
C ALA A 14 -12.53 16.86 0.19
N LEU A 15 -12.84 15.65 0.64
CA LEU A 15 -14.14 15.01 0.51
C LEU A 15 -14.74 14.84 1.89
N THR A 16 -15.96 15.31 2.07
CA THR A 16 -16.77 15.17 3.28
C THR A 16 -17.70 13.96 3.15
N PRO A 17 -18.19 13.37 4.24
CA PRO A 17 -19.18 12.28 4.19
C PRO A 17 -20.48 12.62 3.44
N GLN A 18 -20.75 13.91 3.16
CA GLN A 18 -21.90 14.36 2.39
C GLN A 18 -21.65 14.33 0.88
N ASP A 19 -20.38 14.30 0.44
CA ASP A 19 -20.03 14.28 -0.96
C ASP A 19 -20.35 12.94 -1.62
N ARG A 20 -20.92 12.98 -2.83
CA ARG A 20 -21.21 11.78 -3.62
C ARG A 20 -19.94 10.99 -3.96
N ALA A 21 -18.82 11.68 -4.11
CA ALA A 21 -17.51 11.08 -4.39
C ALA A 21 -16.82 10.52 -3.13
N TYR A 22 -17.40 10.70 -1.93
CA TYR A 22 -16.80 10.21 -0.70
C TYR A 22 -16.71 8.67 -0.71
N PRO A 23 -15.50 8.10 -0.55
CA PRO A 23 -15.28 6.71 -0.89
C PRO A 23 -15.91 5.75 0.13
N ALA A 24 -16.51 4.67 -0.38
CA ALA A 24 -17.21 3.68 0.44
C ALA A 24 -16.30 3.03 1.50
N PHE A 25 -15.01 2.84 1.21
CA PHE A 25 -14.06 2.26 2.17
C PHE A 25 -13.97 3.09 3.46
N MET A 26 -14.09 4.42 3.37
CA MET A 26 -14.06 5.28 4.55
C MET A 26 -15.31 5.12 5.40
N ARG A 27 -16.49 4.92 4.79
CA ARG A 27 -17.71 4.64 5.56
C ARG A 27 -17.57 3.31 6.30
N ASN A 28 -17.14 2.26 5.60
CA ASN A 28 -16.95 0.93 6.18
C ASN A 28 -15.87 0.91 7.27
N LEU A 29 -14.84 1.76 7.16
CA LEU A 29 -13.76 1.84 8.13
C LEU A 29 -14.22 2.40 9.49
N PHE A 30 -15.17 3.34 9.46
CA PHE A 30 -15.70 4.00 10.65
C PHE A 30 -17.04 3.40 11.11
N ASP A 31 -17.66 2.54 10.31
CA ASP A 31 -18.86 1.77 10.63
C ASP A 31 -20.01 2.70 11.11
N ASP A 32 -20.47 2.53 12.35
CA ASP A 32 -21.51 3.36 12.97
C ASP A 32 -21.02 4.77 13.40
N LEU A 33 -19.72 5.04 13.31
CA LEU A 33 -19.16 6.37 13.62
C LEU A 33 -19.25 7.29 12.41
N VAL A 34 -19.43 8.59 12.68
CA VAL A 34 -19.33 9.62 11.63
C VAL A 34 -17.91 9.60 11.05
N PRO A 35 -17.73 9.31 9.75
CA PRO A 35 -16.41 9.29 9.14
C PRO A 35 -15.82 10.70 9.14
N PRO A 36 -14.50 10.87 9.34
CA PRO A 36 -13.83 12.16 9.20
C PRO A 36 -13.77 12.60 7.73
N ASP A 37 -13.46 13.86 7.47
CA ASP A 37 -13.14 14.30 6.11
C ASP A 37 -11.91 13.57 5.57
N LEU A 38 -11.92 13.29 4.27
CA LEU A 38 -10.82 12.68 3.54
C LEU A 38 -10.10 13.75 2.71
N TRP A 39 -8.88 14.08 3.10
CA TRP A 39 -7.98 14.95 2.38
C TRP A 39 -7.25 14.14 1.31
N TYR A 40 -7.16 14.68 0.09
CA TYR A 40 -6.45 14.03 -0.99
C TYR A 40 -5.70 14.98 -1.92
N GLN A 41 -4.71 14.45 -2.63
CA GLN A 41 -4.05 15.11 -3.74
C GLN A 41 -3.67 14.08 -4.80
N GLY A 42 -3.91 14.39 -6.08
CA GLY A 42 -3.61 13.50 -7.21
C GLY A 42 -4.84 12.76 -7.75
N ASN A 43 -4.61 11.61 -8.37
CA ASN A 43 -5.61 10.91 -9.17
C ASN A 43 -6.57 10.05 -8.32
N LEU A 44 -7.78 10.54 -8.02
CA LEU A 44 -8.81 9.78 -7.30
C LEU A 44 -9.29 8.52 -8.03
N GLU A 45 -9.16 8.43 -9.35
CA GLU A 45 -9.60 7.26 -10.12
C GLU A 45 -8.84 5.99 -9.72
N LEU A 46 -7.66 6.11 -9.11
CA LEU A 46 -6.90 4.99 -8.58
C LEU A 46 -7.65 4.20 -7.50
N LEU A 47 -8.59 4.83 -6.78
CA LEU A 47 -9.43 4.12 -5.80
C LEU A 47 -10.39 3.09 -6.43
N ALA A 48 -10.61 3.17 -7.74
CA ALA A 48 -11.41 2.18 -8.48
C ALA A 48 -10.55 1.08 -9.13
N GLN A 49 -9.23 1.20 -9.09
CA GLN A 49 -8.31 0.20 -9.65
C GLN A 49 -8.04 -0.91 -8.64
N LYS A 50 -7.68 -2.10 -9.16
CA LYS A 50 -7.15 -3.17 -8.31
C LYS A 50 -5.90 -2.65 -7.60
N SER A 51 -5.76 -2.92 -6.31
CA SER A 51 -4.58 -2.51 -5.57
C SER A 51 -4.08 -3.54 -4.56
N VAL A 52 -2.76 -3.53 -4.33
CA VAL A 52 -2.12 -4.37 -3.32
C VAL A 52 -1.46 -3.50 -2.28
N GLY A 53 -1.81 -3.77 -1.02
CA GLY A 53 -1.30 -3.05 0.14
C GLY A 53 0.03 -3.63 0.61
N PHE A 54 1.05 -2.79 0.81
CA PHE A 54 2.34 -3.21 1.35
C PHE A 54 2.52 -2.71 2.77
N CYS A 55 2.94 -3.62 3.66
CA CYS A 55 3.30 -3.33 5.04
C CYS A 55 4.64 -3.99 5.36
N GLY A 56 5.57 -3.27 5.98
CA GLY A 56 6.85 -3.86 6.36
C GLY A 56 7.74 -2.98 7.23
N SER A 57 8.89 -3.54 7.59
CA SER A 57 9.86 -2.87 8.45
C SER A 57 10.41 -1.58 7.81
N ARG A 58 10.61 -0.57 8.67
CA ARG A 58 11.30 0.68 8.32
C ARG A 58 12.79 0.50 8.08
N LYS A 59 13.34 -0.61 8.59
CA LYS A 59 14.74 -1.02 8.49
C LYS A 59 14.81 -2.40 7.85
N ALA A 60 14.03 -2.61 6.79
CA ALA A 60 13.94 -3.91 6.15
C ALA A 60 15.30 -4.35 5.59
N THR A 61 15.56 -5.65 5.64
CA THR A 61 16.78 -6.23 5.07
C THR A 61 16.82 -6.05 3.56
N GLU A 62 18.01 -6.15 2.96
CA GLU A 62 18.15 -6.13 1.51
C GLU A 62 17.28 -7.19 0.82
N SER A 63 17.19 -8.39 1.41
CA SER A 63 16.32 -9.46 0.91
C SER A 63 14.83 -9.06 0.96
N GLY A 64 14.38 -8.43 2.05
CA GLY A 64 13.02 -7.90 2.15
C GLY A 64 12.74 -6.80 1.12
N LEU A 65 13.71 -5.91 0.90
CA LEU A 65 13.61 -4.88 -0.14
C LEU A 65 13.56 -5.50 -1.53
N ASP A 66 14.34 -6.53 -1.83
CA ASP A 66 14.28 -7.24 -3.12
C ASP A 66 12.92 -7.88 -3.37
N VAL A 67 12.34 -8.53 -2.36
CA VAL A 67 10.97 -9.07 -2.45
C VAL A 67 9.97 -7.95 -2.74
N THR A 68 10.14 -6.81 -2.07
CA THR A 68 9.29 -5.62 -2.28
C THR A 68 9.41 -5.10 -3.71
N LYS A 69 10.64 -4.98 -4.24
CA LYS A 69 10.92 -4.50 -5.60
C LYS A 69 10.26 -5.42 -6.63
N ASP A 70 10.51 -6.73 -6.55
CA ASP A 70 9.94 -7.70 -7.48
C ASP A 70 8.42 -7.59 -7.51
N CYS A 71 7.78 -7.57 -6.34
CA CYS A 71 6.33 -7.48 -6.26
C CYS A 71 5.79 -6.20 -6.90
N ALA A 72 6.36 -5.05 -6.55
CA ALA A 72 5.92 -3.76 -7.10
C ALA A 72 6.07 -3.69 -8.62
N ILE A 73 7.16 -4.25 -9.17
CA ILE A 73 7.40 -4.32 -10.63
C ILE A 73 6.32 -5.19 -11.29
N PHE A 74 6.16 -6.44 -10.85
CA PHE A 74 5.21 -7.37 -11.48
C PHE A 74 3.75 -6.90 -11.39
N LEU A 75 3.38 -6.23 -10.29
CA LEU A 75 2.06 -5.61 -10.12
C LEU A 75 1.87 -4.44 -11.10
N SER A 76 2.88 -3.59 -11.24
CA SER A 76 2.85 -2.44 -12.16
C SER A 76 2.69 -2.87 -13.61
N GLU A 77 3.40 -3.91 -14.03
CA GLU A 77 3.27 -4.51 -15.37
C GLU A 77 1.84 -4.98 -15.68
N ARG A 78 1.00 -5.20 -14.65
CA ARG A 78 -0.38 -5.68 -14.76
C ARG A 78 -1.42 -4.63 -14.39
N ASN A 79 -1.01 -3.36 -14.36
CA ASN A 79 -1.86 -2.23 -13.97
C ASN A 79 -2.52 -2.41 -12.59
N VAL A 80 -1.82 -3.07 -11.66
CA VAL A 80 -2.24 -3.17 -10.26
C VAL A 80 -1.56 -2.08 -9.46
N THR A 81 -2.36 -1.24 -8.81
CA THR A 81 -1.89 -0.11 -8.01
C THR A 81 -1.19 -0.60 -6.73
N VAL A 82 -0.06 0.02 -6.38
CA VAL A 82 0.60 -0.24 -5.09
C VAL A 82 0.07 0.72 -4.03
N THR A 83 -0.48 0.21 -2.94
CA THR A 83 -0.99 1.00 -1.81
C THR A 83 -0.06 0.84 -0.60
N SER A 84 0.43 1.91 0.01
CA SER A 84 1.27 1.80 1.21
C SER A 84 1.34 3.12 1.96
N GLY A 85 2.27 3.21 2.90
CA GLY A 85 2.25 4.22 3.95
C GLY A 85 3.36 5.21 4.04
N TYR A 86 4.14 5.35 2.98
CA TYR A 86 5.18 6.35 2.86
C TYR A 86 6.28 6.30 3.91
N ALA A 87 6.35 5.26 4.75
CA ALA A 87 7.44 5.07 5.70
C ALA A 87 8.75 4.74 4.96
N SER A 88 9.89 4.85 5.66
CA SER A 88 11.16 4.31 5.12
C SER A 88 11.08 2.79 4.98
N GLY A 89 12.04 2.18 4.27
CA GLY A 89 12.10 0.73 4.09
C GLY A 89 11.10 0.24 3.06
N VAL A 90 10.21 -0.67 3.46
CA VAL A 90 9.29 -1.37 2.54
C VAL A 90 8.34 -0.40 1.83
N ASP A 91 7.64 0.47 2.55
CA ASP A 91 6.64 1.36 1.95
C ASP A 91 7.23 2.23 0.83
N ILE A 92 8.31 2.97 1.10
CA ILE A 92 8.93 3.83 0.10
C ILE A 92 9.52 3.04 -1.06
N THR A 93 10.00 1.82 -0.82
CA THR A 93 10.52 0.94 -1.88
C THR A 93 9.40 0.46 -2.79
N ALA A 94 8.26 0.07 -2.23
CA ALA A 94 7.08 -0.33 -3.00
C ALA A 94 6.58 0.82 -3.88
N HIS A 95 6.41 2.02 -3.31
CA HIS A 95 6.04 3.22 -4.06
C HIS A 95 7.04 3.55 -5.17
N LYS A 96 8.34 3.50 -4.85
CA LYS A 96 9.42 3.83 -5.79
C LYS A 96 9.41 2.92 -7.01
N GLU A 97 9.44 1.61 -6.79
CA GLU A 97 9.53 0.67 -7.89
C GLU A 97 8.23 0.58 -8.69
N ALA A 98 7.08 0.83 -8.07
CA ALA A 98 5.82 0.97 -8.80
C ALA A 98 5.89 2.13 -9.79
N LEU A 99 6.25 3.32 -9.31
CA LEU A 99 6.34 4.53 -10.14
C LEU A 99 7.42 4.41 -11.22
N LYS A 100 8.58 3.88 -10.86
CA LYS A 100 9.70 3.67 -11.78
C LYS A 100 9.37 2.68 -12.91
N SER A 101 8.47 1.71 -12.64
CA SER A 101 8.00 0.73 -13.63
C SER A 101 6.81 1.22 -14.45
N GLY A 102 6.46 2.51 -14.35
CA GLY A 102 5.31 3.09 -15.05
C GLY A 102 3.94 2.80 -14.41
N GLY A 103 3.90 2.10 -13.28
CA GLY A 103 2.67 1.79 -12.54
C GLY A 103 2.14 2.96 -11.70
N SER A 104 1.07 2.71 -10.96
CA SER A 104 0.38 3.68 -10.11
C SER A 104 0.54 3.35 -8.62
N THR A 105 0.34 4.37 -7.78
CA THR A 105 0.44 4.19 -6.33
C THR A 105 -0.51 5.07 -5.51
N ILE A 106 -1.03 4.50 -4.42
CA ILE A 106 -1.82 5.20 -3.40
C ILE A 106 -0.99 5.28 -2.12
N ILE A 107 -0.74 6.50 -1.66
CA ILE A 107 -0.07 6.79 -0.40
C ILE A 107 -1.14 7.18 0.61
N VAL A 108 -1.23 6.45 1.71
CA VAL A 108 -2.06 6.87 2.85
C VAL A 108 -1.14 7.49 3.91
N LEU A 109 -1.46 8.65 4.47
CA LEU A 109 -0.60 9.34 5.42
C LEU A 109 -1.04 9.07 6.86
N PRO A 110 -0.10 8.82 7.79
CA PRO A 110 -0.39 8.68 9.22
C PRO A 110 -0.49 10.05 9.94
N GLU A 111 -0.66 11.12 9.19
CA GLU A 111 -0.60 12.52 9.63
C GLU A 111 -1.45 13.40 8.70
N GLY A 112 -1.64 14.65 9.06
CA GLY A 112 -2.36 15.64 8.26
C GLY A 112 -1.65 15.97 6.96
N ALA A 113 -2.43 16.42 5.98
CA ALA A 113 -1.98 16.68 4.62
C ALA A 113 -0.97 17.84 4.47
N ASN A 114 -0.99 18.86 5.33
CA ASN A 114 -0.22 20.09 5.14
C ASN A 114 1.30 19.86 5.15
N GLY A 115 1.75 18.85 5.90
CA GLY A 115 3.16 18.49 6.02
C GLY A 115 3.69 17.64 4.86
N PHE A 116 2.82 17.17 3.96
CA PHE A 116 3.23 16.23 2.92
C PHE A 116 4.27 16.84 1.97
N ARG A 117 5.37 16.13 1.73
CA ARG A 117 6.42 16.51 0.79
C ARG A 117 6.88 15.28 0.03
N ILE A 118 7.10 15.44 -1.27
CA ILE A 118 7.64 14.39 -2.13
C ILE A 118 9.10 14.12 -1.73
N LYS A 119 9.31 12.92 -1.18
CA LYS A 119 10.62 12.36 -0.82
C LYS A 119 11.54 12.27 -2.02
N ARG A 120 12.83 12.51 -1.79
CA ARG A 120 13.86 12.55 -2.84
C ARG A 120 13.95 11.21 -3.59
N GLU A 121 13.77 10.12 -2.89
CA GLU A 121 13.94 8.74 -3.37
C GLU A 121 12.97 8.35 -4.50
N ILE A 122 11.84 9.06 -4.60
CA ILE A 122 10.79 8.79 -5.61
C ILE A 122 10.48 10.00 -6.50
N ARG A 123 11.11 11.15 -6.23
CA ARG A 123 10.81 12.42 -6.91
C ARG A 123 10.96 12.33 -8.41
N ASP A 124 12.01 11.66 -8.87
CA ASP A 124 12.34 11.55 -10.30
C ASP A 124 11.34 10.70 -11.10
N PHE A 125 10.50 9.91 -10.41
CA PHE A 125 9.48 9.04 -11.01
C PHE A 125 8.05 9.55 -10.75
N TRP A 126 7.90 10.68 -10.06
CA TRP A 126 6.62 11.18 -9.60
C TRP A 126 5.77 11.73 -10.75
N ASP A 127 4.54 11.27 -10.84
CA ASP A 127 3.55 11.73 -11.80
C ASP A 127 2.17 11.74 -11.13
N TRP A 128 1.56 12.92 -11.01
CA TRP A 128 0.26 13.07 -10.36
C TRP A 128 -0.88 12.34 -11.06
N SER A 129 -0.73 11.98 -12.34
CA SER A 129 -1.69 11.11 -13.03
C SER A 129 -1.66 9.66 -12.53
N ARG A 130 -0.55 9.23 -11.90
CA ARG A 130 -0.31 7.88 -11.39
C ARG A 130 -0.18 7.83 -9.86
N VAL A 131 -0.37 8.95 -9.17
CA VAL A 131 -0.25 9.03 -7.72
C VAL A 131 -1.52 9.59 -7.10
N LEU A 132 -1.94 8.97 -6.01
CA LEU A 132 -2.93 9.51 -5.09
C LEU A 132 -2.35 9.54 -3.68
N VAL A 133 -2.43 10.68 -3.01
CA VAL A 133 -2.07 10.83 -1.59
C VAL A 133 -3.35 11.07 -0.80
N LEU A 134 -3.54 10.36 0.30
CA LEU A 134 -4.73 10.39 1.15
C LEU A 134 -4.36 10.66 2.60
N SER A 135 -5.16 11.43 3.32
CA SER A 135 -5.16 11.50 4.78
C SER A 135 -6.57 11.71 5.30
N TYR A 136 -6.96 10.97 6.33
CA TYR A 136 -8.20 11.23 7.06
C TYR A 136 -7.96 11.91 8.42
N PHE A 137 -6.73 12.40 8.64
CA PHE A 137 -6.38 13.20 9.82
C PHE A 137 -6.53 14.68 9.49
N GLN A 138 -6.87 15.49 10.51
CA GLN A 138 -6.93 16.94 10.38
C GLN A 138 -5.65 17.50 9.73
N PRO A 139 -5.73 18.50 8.82
CA PRO A 139 -4.60 18.90 7.97
C PRO A 139 -3.29 19.24 8.69
N HIS A 140 -3.38 19.75 9.92
CA HIS A 140 -2.26 20.18 10.76
C HIS A 140 -1.74 19.09 11.72
N HIS A 141 -2.36 17.91 11.73
CA HIS A 141 -1.91 16.80 12.57
C HIS A 141 -0.51 16.35 12.18
N VAL A 142 0.40 16.27 13.15
CA VAL A 142 1.76 15.74 12.95
C VAL A 142 1.82 14.21 13.00
N TRP A 143 2.87 13.62 12.42
CA TRP A 143 3.17 12.19 12.52
C TRP A 143 3.14 11.67 13.97
N ARG A 144 2.43 10.55 14.18
CA ARG A 144 2.48 9.78 15.42
C ARG A 144 2.41 8.27 15.15
N ALA A 145 2.98 7.47 16.05
CA ALA A 145 3.01 6.02 15.91
C ALA A 145 1.61 5.37 16.00
N ASP A 146 0.76 5.85 16.90
CA ASP A 146 -0.63 5.40 17.06
C ASP A 146 -1.47 5.69 15.80
N ARG A 147 -1.32 6.90 15.23
CA ARG A 147 -1.94 7.25 13.95
C ARG A 147 -1.46 6.37 12.81
N ALA A 148 -0.17 6.03 12.77
CA ALA A 148 0.36 5.10 11.79
C ALA A 148 -0.27 3.70 11.92
N MET A 149 -0.48 3.22 13.15
CA MET A 149 -1.12 1.93 13.40
C MET A 149 -2.61 1.93 13.03
N ASP A 150 -3.35 3.00 13.38
CA ASP A 150 -4.76 3.14 13.00
C ASP A 150 -4.93 3.18 11.48
N ARG A 151 -4.09 3.99 10.82
CA ARG A 151 -4.11 4.19 9.38
C ARG A 151 -3.85 2.94 8.56
N ASN A 152 -3.15 1.94 9.10
CA ASN A 152 -2.99 0.66 8.42
C ASN A 152 -4.34 0.00 8.09
N ARG A 153 -5.41 0.29 8.84
CA ARG A 153 -6.76 -0.17 8.50
C ARG A 153 -7.23 0.38 7.16
N ALA A 154 -6.95 1.65 6.85
CA ALA A 154 -7.28 2.23 5.55
C ALA A 154 -6.46 1.58 4.41
N ILE A 155 -5.17 1.30 4.61
CA ILE A 155 -4.38 0.53 3.62
C ILE A 155 -5.05 -0.83 3.35
N VAL A 156 -5.46 -1.53 4.42
CA VAL A 156 -6.14 -2.82 4.31
C VAL A 156 -7.48 -2.70 3.59
N SER A 157 -8.27 -1.67 3.90
CA SER A 157 -9.59 -1.44 3.31
C SER A 157 -9.54 -1.08 1.83
N ILE A 158 -8.54 -0.31 1.40
CA ILE A 158 -8.37 0.11 0.00
C ILE A 158 -7.87 -1.04 -0.89
N SER A 159 -7.10 -1.97 -0.32
CA SER A 159 -6.41 -2.99 -1.10
C SER A 159 -7.25 -4.25 -1.32
N ASP A 160 -7.06 -4.93 -2.46
CA ASP A 160 -7.65 -6.23 -2.77
C ASP A 160 -6.88 -7.39 -2.12
N ALA A 161 -5.58 -7.21 -1.91
CA ALA A 161 -4.73 -8.13 -1.16
C ALA A 161 -3.66 -7.34 -0.39
N ILE A 162 -3.09 -7.96 0.64
CA ILE A 162 -2.02 -7.38 1.47
C ILE A 162 -0.76 -8.23 1.38
N VAL A 163 0.38 -7.57 1.23
CA VAL A 163 1.72 -8.17 1.29
C VAL A 163 2.43 -7.65 2.54
N VAL A 164 2.75 -8.56 3.45
CA VAL A 164 3.62 -8.29 4.60
C VAL A 164 5.03 -8.78 4.27
N ILE A 165 6.00 -7.85 4.29
CA ILE A 165 7.39 -8.15 3.93
C ILE A 165 8.21 -8.52 5.15
N GLU A 166 8.39 -7.64 6.13
CA GLU A 166 9.14 -7.94 7.35
C GLU A 166 8.44 -7.34 8.56
N ALA A 167 8.03 -8.20 9.49
CA ALA A 167 7.30 -7.87 10.70
C ALA A 167 7.96 -8.52 11.92
N GLY A 168 8.24 -7.70 12.94
CA GLY A 168 8.61 -8.19 14.26
C GLY A 168 7.41 -8.81 14.99
N GLU A 169 7.66 -9.46 16.12
CA GLU A 169 6.64 -10.12 16.96
C GLU A 169 5.64 -9.14 17.60
N THR A 170 5.92 -7.83 17.50
CA THR A 170 5.02 -6.75 17.91
C THR A 170 5.05 -5.61 16.89
N GLY A 171 4.13 -4.64 17.02
CA GLY A 171 4.15 -3.40 16.25
C GLY A 171 3.22 -3.36 15.04
N GLY A 172 3.33 -2.26 14.28
CA GLY A 172 2.35 -1.86 13.27
C GLY A 172 2.22 -2.82 12.08
N THR A 173 3.32 -3.42 11.62
CA THR A 173 3.31 -4.36 10.48
C THR A 173 2.54 -5.64 10.82
N LEU A 174 2.83 -6.25 11.98
CA LEU A 174 2.12 -7.43 12.46
C LEU A 174 0.63 -7.10 12.68
N ASN A 175 0.33 -5.93 13.25
CA ASN A 175 -1.05 -5.49 13.42
C ASN A 175 -1.79 -5.36 12.08
N ALA A 176 -1.16 -4.78 11.06
CA ALA A 176 -1.75 -4.68 9.73
C ALA A 176 -2.10 -6.06 9.12
N GLY A 177 -1.19 -7.04 9.25
CA GLY A 177 -1.44 -8.41 8.82
C GLY A 177 -2.62 -9.06 9.57
N ARG A 178 -2.70 -8.86 10.90
CA ARG A 178 -3.85 -9.35 11.69
C ARG A 178 -5.16 -8.69 11.29
N VAL A 179 -5.14 -7.38 11.01
CA VAL A 179 -6.32 -6.64 10.51
C VAL A 179 -6.75 -7.21 9.15
N ALA A 180 -5.81 -7.51 8.25
CA ALA A 180 -6.11 -8.13 6.96
C ALA A 180 -6.81 -9.49 7.13
N LEU A 181 -6.24 -10.39 7.97
CA LEU A 181 -6.84 -11.69 8.25
C LEU A 181 -8.24 -11.56 8.87
N LYS A 182 -8.42 -10.67 9.85
CA LYS A 182 -9.73 -10.43 10.48
C LYS A 182 -10.77 -9.91 9.47
N ALA A 183 -10.34 -9.13 8.48
CA ALA A 183 -11.19 -8.62 7.42
C ALA A 183 -11.41 -9.62 6.27
N ASN A 184 -10.95 -10.88 6.40
CA ASN A 184 -10.92 -11.88 5.33
C ASN A 184 -10.25 -11.37 4.04
N LYS A 185 -9.30 -10.45 4.19
CA LYS A 185 -8.51 -9.92 3.09
C LYS A 185 -7.37 -10.91 2.80
N PRO A 186 -7.15 -11.30 1.53
CA PRO A 186 -6.03 -12.17 1.18
C PRO A 186 -4.71 -11.57 1.66
N LEU A 187 -4.02 -12.32 2.52
CA LEU A 187 -2.74 -11.92 3.10
C LEU A 187 -1.63 -12.81 2.55
N PHE A 188 -0.65 -12.20 1.92
CA PHE A 188 0.60 -12.80 1.50
C PHE A 188 1.73 -12.34 2.40
N VAL A 189 2.58 -13.27 2.83
CA VAL A 189 3.65 -12.99 3.79
C VAL A 189 4.96 -13.48 3.21
N ALA A 190 5.92 -12.57 3.06
CA ALA A 190 7.25 -12.92 2.57
C ALA A 190 7.90 -13.95 3.49
N THR A 191 8.55 -14.95 2.90
CA THR A 191 9.24 -16.00 3.65
C THR A 191 10.75 -15.82 3.59
N PHE A 192 11.44 -15.95 4.72
CA PHE A 192 12.90 -15.92 4.79
C PHE A 192 13.44 -17.20 5.44
N ALA A 193 14.75 -17.45 5.26
CA ALA A 193 15.41 -18.63 5.84
C ALA A 193 15.38 -18.64 7.38
N ASP A 194 15.46 -17.45 8.00
CA ASP A 194 15.31 -17.25 9.43
C ASP A 194 14.15 -16.27 9.66
N MET A 195 13.21 -16.68 10.50
CA MET A 195 11.97 -15.97 10.84
C MET A 195 11.86 -15.71 12.34
N SER A 196 12.99 -15.52 13.02
CA SER A 196 13.05 -15.10 14.41
C SER A 196 13.15 -13.56 14.54
N GLY A 197 12.93 -13.05 15.75
CA GLY A 197 13.12 -11.63 16.10
C GLY A 197 12.32 -10.66 15.22
N ASP A 198 13.03 -9.82 14.46
CA ASP A 198 12.46 -8.80 13.56
C ASP A 198 11.64 -9.37 12.39
N ARG A 199 11.62 -10.70 12.23
CA ARG A 199 10.79 -11.45 11.28
C ARG A 199 9.84 -12.45 11.96
N GLY A 200 9.82 -12.49 13.30
CA GLY A 200 8.95 -13.38 14.08
C GLY A 200 7.46 -13.13 13.81
N GLY A 201 7.09 -11.90 13.49
CA GLY A 201 5.73 -11.56 13.07
C GLY A 201 5.32 -12.20 11.75
N ASN A 202 6.25 -12.41 10.80
CA ASN A 202 5.93 -13.13 9.57
C ASN A 202 5.50 -14.56 9.85
N ARG A 203 6.24 -15.27 10.71
CA ARG A 203 5.88 -16.62 11.16
C ARG A 203 4.49 -16.64 11.80
N MET A 204 4.22 -15.73 12.73
CA MET A 204 2.92 -15.63 13.39
C MET A 204 1.77 -15.39 12.40
N LEU A 205 1.99 -14.58 11.36
CA LEU A 205 0.97 -14.33 10.33
C LEU A 205 0.74 -15.54 9.43
N LEU A 206 1.79 -16.29 9.08
CA LEU A 206 1.68 -17.54 8.33
C LEU A 206 0.89 -18.59 9.14
N GLU A 207 1.22 -18.76 10.42
CA GLU A 207 0.51 -19.65 11.34
C GLU A 207 -0.98 -19.25 11.50
N ALA A 208 -1.28 -17.95 11.41
CA ALA A 208 -2.64 -17.43 11.47
C ALA A 208 -3.42 -17.50 10.14
N GLY A 209 -2.86 -18.14 9.10
CA GLY A 209 -3.53 -18.35 7.81
C GLY A 209 -3.05 -17.43 6.68
N GLY A 210 -1.98 -16.65 6.89
CA GLY A 210 -1.30 -15.94 5.83
C GLY A 210 -0.68 -16.91 4.81
N ARG A 211 -0.72 -16.54 3.53
CA ARG A 211 -0.19 -17.36 2.42
C ARG A 211 1.28 -17.01 2.19
N PRO A 212 2.16 -18.00 1.98
CA PRO A 212 3.58 -17.73 1.82
C PRO A 212 3.89 -17.07 0.48
N LEU A 213 4.81 -16.11 0.49
CA LEU A 213 5.38 -15.47 -0.68
C LEU A 213 6.89 -15.73 -0.71
N MET A 214 7.30 -16.64 -1.59
CA MET A 214 8.65 -17.20 -1.61
C MET A 214 9.52 -16.56 -2.70
N ARG A 215 10.82 -16.44 -2.45
CA ARG A 215 11.80 -16.08 -3.47
C ARG A 215 12.36 -17.35 -4.10
N SER A 216 12.29 -17.45 -5.42
CA SER A 216 12.80 -18.59 -6.18
C SER A 216 14.32 -18.66 -6.08
N ARG A 217 14.85 -19.84 -5.71
CA ARG A 217 16.29 -20.09 -5.68
C ARG A 217 16.93 -20.12 -7.06
N SER A 218 16.18 -20.50 -8.09
CA SER A 218 16.69 -20.63 -9.46
C SER A 218 16.72 -19.28 -10.20
N THR A 219 15.69 -18.46 -10.02
CA THR A 219 15.57 -17.18 -10.74
C THR A 219 15.99 -15.98 -9.89
N GLY A 220 16.14 -16.14 -8.58
CA GLY A 220 16.39 -15.03 -7.66
C GLY A 220 15.23 -14.04 -7.56
N ARG A 221 14.05 -14.36 -8.11
CA ARG A 221 12.87 -13.50 -8.12
C ARG A 221 11.76 -14.05 -7.23
N THR A 222 10.93 -13.15 -6.74
CA THR A 222 9.74 -13.47 -5.95
C THR A 222 8.68 -14.18 -6.79
N GLN A 223 8.14 -15.28 -6.27
CA GLN A 223 7.07 -16.07 -6.88
C GLN A 223 5.72 -15.42 -6.61
N ILE A 224 5.37 -14.41 -7.41
CA ILE A 224 4.16 -13.61 -7.23
C ILE A 224 2.89 -14.24 -7.82
N ASN A 225 3.02 -15.31 -8.61
CA ASN A 225 1.87 -15.93 -9.30
C ASN A 225 0.67 -16.21 -8.39
N PRO A 226 0.82 -16.74 -7.16
CA PRO A 226 -0.31 -16.94 -6.26
C PRO A 226 -1.06 -15.64 -5.92
N LEU A 227 -0.35 -14.53 -5.77
CA LEU A 227 -0.95 -13.21 -5.56
C LEU A 227 -1.67 -12.73 -6.83
N LEU A 228 -1.06 -12.88 -8.00
CA LEU A 228 -1.70 -12.49 -9.26
C LEU A 228 -2.97 -13.30 -9.55
N THR A 229 -2.94 -14.61 -9.28
CA THR A 229 -4.11 -15.48 -9.39
C THR A 229 -5.22 -15.04 -8.45
N GLU A 230 -4.90 -14.69 -7.20
CA GLU A 230 -5.89 -14.18 -6.24
C GLU A 230 -6.56 -12.90 -6.74
N LEU A 231 -5.78 -12.03 -7.38
CA LEU A 231 -6.29 -10.80 -7.98
C LEU A 231 -7.04 -11.05 -9.29
N GLY A 232 -7.02 -12.26 -9.86
CA GLY A 232 -7.55 -12.54 -11.19
C GLY A 232 -6.82 -11.76 -12.29
N CYS A 233 -5.50 -11.62 -12.16
CA CYS A 233 -4.62 -11.01 -13.17
C CYS A 233 -3.94 -12.09 -14.02
N ASP A 234 -3.62 -11.75 -15.27
CA ASP A 234 -2.86 -12.64 -16.15
C ASP A 234 -1.46 -12.92 -15.56
N ILE A 235 -1.05 -14.19 -15.61
CA ILE A 235 0.24 -14.63 -15.06
C ILE A 235 1.37 -14.38 -16.07
N GLU A 236 1.06 -14.37 -17.37
CA GLU A 236 1.97 -13.96 -18.44
C GLU A 236 2.16 -12.43 -18.41
N PRO A 237 3.38 -11.89 -18.61
CA PRO A 237 3.58 -10.45 -18.69
C PRO A 237 2.80 -9.88 -19.87
N THR A 238 2.06 -8.80 -19.62
CA THR A 238 1.33 -8.09 -20.66
C THR A 238 2.35 -7.58 -21.68
N ARG A 239 2.35 -8.15 -22.89
CA ARG A 239 3.23 -7.67 -23.97
C ARG A 239 2.84 -6.23 -24.25
N ALA A 240 3.75 -5.29 -24.01
CA ALA A 240 3.57 -3.91 -24.44
C ALA A 240 3.42 -3.90 -25.96
N ASN A 241 2.27 -3.42 -26.45
CA ASN A 241 2.07 -3.07 -27.86
C ASN A 241 2.76 -1.73 -28.16
#